data_AF-A0A3M1FB17-F1
#
_entry.id   AF-A0A3M1FB17-F1
#
_cell.length_a   1.000
_cell.length_b   1.000
_cell.length_c   1.000
_cell.angle_alpha   90.00
_cell.angle_beta   90.00
_cell.angle_gamma   90.00
#
_symmetry.space_group_name_H-M   'P 1'
#
loop_
_entity.id
_entity.type
_entity.pdbx_description
1 polymer ?
#
loop_
_entity_poly.entity_id
_entity_poly.type
_entity_poly.pdbx_seq_one_letter_code
_entity_poly.pdbx_strand_id
1 'polypeptide(L)'
;MALTIWHKKRCIAKDVKPCNNPLAQARGNMFRTAPKNLLFTFPTPRRVTIHMFFVFFPLHIIYLDEQNNVIDKAHLRPFQWHTPSAPAKRVLELASNNSHASTIKTGDTLTLSPQEHRRKIYKRTILKRNTPHGKHPNRR
;
A
#
# COMPACT_ATOMS: atom_id res chain seq x y z
N MET A 1 -4.71 -3.86 8.27
CA MET A 1 -4.05 -2.55 8.48
C MET A 1 -3.44 -2.10 7.17
N ALA A 2 -3.53 -0.82 6.84
CA ALA A 2 -2.81 -0.27 5.68
C ALA A 2 -1.34 -0.02 6.03
N LEU A 3 -0.49 0.08 5.01
CA LEU A 3 0.94 0.30 5.15
C LEU A 3 1.36 1.61 4.48
N THR A 4 2.41 2.22 5.02
CA THR A 4 3.20 3.26 4.34
C THR A 4 4.46 2.64 3.79
N ILE A 5 4.82 3.03 2.57
CA ILE A 5 6.05 2.62 1.91
C ILE A 5 7.01 3.80 1.93
N TRP A 6 8.21 3.56 2.42
CA TRP A 6 9.28 4.54 2.44
C TRP A 6 10.45 4.06 1.59
N HIS A 7 11.13 5.02 0.97
CA HIS A 7 12.43 4.82 0.37
C HIS A 7 13.37 5.87 0.96
N LYS A 8 14.40 5.41 1.67
CA LYS A 8 15.27 6.27 2.48
C LYS A 8 14.43 7.09 3.48
N LYS A 9 14.44 8.43 3.39
CA LYS A 9 13.65 9.33 4.25
C LYS A 9 12.37 9.85 3.58
N ARG A 10 12.01 9.34 2.39
CA ARG A 10 10.86 9.82 1.61
C ARG A 10 9.70 8.83 1.65
N CYS A 11 8.50 9.34 1.93
CA CYS A 11 7.26 8.57 1.79
C CYS A 11 6.93 8.41 0.30
N ILE A 12 6.83 7.18 -0.18
CA ILE A 12 6.57 6.84 -1.58
C ILE A 12 5.08 6.57 -1.79
N ALA A 13 4.46 5.83 -0.87
CA ALA A 13 3.05 5.49 -0.97
C ALA A 13 2.43 5.38 0.42
N LYS A 14 1.21 5.89 0.55
CA LYS A 14 0.36 5.70 1.72
C LYS A 14 -0.80 4.78 1.34
N ASP A 15 -1.50 4.31 2.37
CA ASP A 15 -2.72 3.52 2.23
C ASP A 15 -2.52 2.24 1.39
N VAL A 16 -1.31 1.68 1.46
CA VAL A 16 -0.97 0.45 0.74
C VAL A 16 -1.67 -0.72 1.41
N LYS A 17 -2.56 -1.37 0.66
CA LYS A 17 -3.36 -2.48 1.18
C LYS A 17 -2.58 -3.79 1.03
N PRO A 18 -2.30 -4.52 2.11
CA PRO A 18 -1.76 -5.87 1.99
C PRO A 18 -2.81 -6.83 1.41
N CYS A 19 -2.40 -7.60 0.40
CA CYS A 19 -3.17 -8.63 -0.29
C CYS A 19 -2.53 -9.99 -0.02
N ASN A 20 -2.92 -10.62 1.09
CA ASN A 20 -2.32 -11.88 1.55
C ASN A 20 -3.14 -13.12 1.18
N ASN A 21 -4.41 -12.95 0.77
CA ASN A 21 -5.25 -14.09 0.39
C ASN A 21 -5.18 -14.34 -1.13
N PRO A 22 -5.14 -15.60 -1.60
CA PRO A 22 -4.97 -15.93 -3.01
C PRO A 22 -6.00 -15.29 -3.94
N LEU A 23 -7.27 -15.21 -3.50
CA LEU A 23 -8.35 -14.59 -4.29
C LEU A 23 -8.11 -13.09 -4.52
N ALA A 24 -7.67 -12.35 -3.51
CA ALA A 24 -7.32 -10.95 -3.62
C ALA A 24 -6.04 -10.75 -4.43
N GLN A 25 -5.10 -11.70 -4.35
CA GLN A 25 -3.89 -11.67 -5.18
C GLN A 25 -4.21 -11.87 -6.65
N ALA A 26 -5.05 -12.86 -6.98
CA ALA A 26 -5.50 -13.09 -8.35
C ALA A 26 -6.31 -11.90 -8.89
N ARG A 27 -7.13 -11.26 -8.04
CA ARG A 27 -7.95 -10.11 -8.46
C ARG A 27 -7.17 -8.82 -8.66
N GLY A 28 -6.27 -8.48 -7.74
CA GLY A 28 -5.49 -7.25 -7.76
C GLY A 28 -6.31 -5.98 -8.07
N ASN A 29 -5.84 -5.22 -9.06
CA ASN A 29 -6.49 -4.02 -9.58
C ASN A 29 -7.51 -4.29 -10.71
N MET A 30 -7.79 -5.55 -11.07
CA MET A 30 -8.70 -5.87 -12.17
C MET A 30 -10.12 -5.32 -11.96
N PHE A 31 -10.75 -4.90 -13.05
CA PHE A 31 -12.12 -4.36 -13.10
C PHE A 31 -12.35 -3.12 -12.23
N ARG A 32 -11.28 -2.44 -11.82
CA ARG A 32 -11.39 -1.16 -11.11
C ARG A 32 -11.38 -0.01 -12.11
N THR A 33 -12.05 1.07 -11.74
CA THR A 33 -12.00 2.35 -12.44
C THR A 33 -10.85 3.24 -11.99
N ALA A 34 -10.33 3.01 -10.77
CA ALA A 34 -9.20 3.76 -10.21
C ALA A 34 -8.17 2.82 -9.54
N PRO A 35 -6.87 3.14 -9.65
CA PRO A 35 -5.81 2.33 -9.07
C PRO A 35 -5.83 2.35 -7.54
N LYS A 36 -5.52 1.21 -6.93
CA LYS A 36 -5.19 1.12 -5.51
C LYS A 36 -3.73 0.69 -5.36
N ASN A 37 -3.10 1.21 -4.31
CA ASN A 37 -1.78 0.75 -3.90
C ASN A 37 -1.93 -0.60 -3.20
N LEU A 38 -1.37 -1.66 -3.78
CA LEU A 38 -1.50 -3.03 -3.26
C LEU A 38 -0.13 -3.63 -3.00
N LEU A 39 0.00 -4.37 -1.90
CA LEU A 39 1.19 -5.16 -1.59
C LEU A 39 0.82 -6.63 -1.54
N PHE A 40 1.31 -7.41 -2.50
CA PHE A 40 1.15 -8.86 -2.55
C PHE A 40 2.34 -9.48 -1.80
N THR A 41 2.07 -10.37 -0.85
CA THR A 41 3.10 -11.13 -0.15
C THR A 41 2.87 -12.62 -0.40
N PHE A 42 3.90 -13.30 -0.89
CA PHE A 42 3.84 -14.72 -1.19
C PHE A 42 4.45 -15.57 -0.06
N PRO A 43 3.96 -16.80 0.16
CA PRO A 43 4.53 -17.69 1.18
C PRO A 43 6.02 -17.98 0.94
N THR A 44 6.38 -18.26 -0.32
CA THR A 44 7.75 -18.51 -0.77
C THR A 44 8.12 -17.55 -1.91
N PRO A 45 9.40 -17.15 -2.02
CA PRO A 45 9.88 -16.38 -3.16
C PRO A 45 9.63 -17.13 -4.48
N ARG A 46 9.07 -16.44 -5.48
CA ARG A 46 8.76 -17.03 -6.79
C ARG A 46 8.70 -15.98 -7.89
N ARG A 47 8.91 -16.40 -9.13
CA ARG A 47 8.73 -15.52 -10.31
C ARG A 47 7.23 -15.41 -10.63
N VAL A 48 6.63 -14.30 -10.22
CA VAL A 48 5.20 -14.03 -10.50
C VAL A 48 5.08 -13.12 -11.70
N THR A 49 4.51 -13.63 -12.78
CA THR A 49 4.13 -12.81 -13.92
C THR A 49 2.92 -11.96 -13.55
N ILE A 50 3.03 -10.64 -13.70
CA ILE A 50 1.91 -9.72 -13.57
C ILE A 50 1.32 -9.47 -14.95
N HIS A 51 0.01 -9.58 -15.08
CA HIS A 51 -0.72 -9.34 -16.33
C HIS A 51 -1.69 -8.16 -16.18
N MET A 52 -1.94 -7.44 -17.26
CA MET A 52 -2.80 -6.24 -17.29
C MET A 52 -4.11 -6.44 -18.08
N PHE A 53 -4.53 -7.68 -18.37
CA PHE A 53 -5.71 -7.98 -19.23
C PHE A 53 -7.05 -7.38 -18.78
N PHE A 54 -7.22 -7.05 -17.49
CA PHE A 54 -8.44 -6.42 -16.96
C PHE A 54 -8.15 -5.19 -16.10
N VAL A 55 -6.97 -4.61 -16.27
CA VAL A 55 -6.54 -3.40 -15.57
C VAL A 55 -6.54 -2.25 -16.57
N PHE A 56 -7.50 -1.35 -16.46
CA PHE A 56 -7.77 -0.30 -17.46
C PHE A 56 -6.93 0.97 -17.27
N PHE A 57 -5.85 0.91 -16.47
CA PHE A 57 -4.97 2.03 -16.19
C PHE A 57 -3.52 1.55 -16.02
N PRO A 58 -2.53 2.42 -16.26
CA PRO A 58 -1.13 2.05 -16.08
C PRO A 58 -0.75 1.95 -14.59
N LEU A 59 0.20 1.05 -14.31
CA LEU A 59 0.73 0.78 -12.97
C LEU A 59 2.25 0.72 -12.97
N HIS A 60 2.86 1.13 -11.85
CA HIS A 60 4.22 0.76 -11.51
C HIS A 60 4.18 -0.55 -10.73
N ILE A 61 4.90 -1.55 -11.22
CA ILE A 61 5.08 -2.86 -10.59
C ILE A 61 6.50 -2.91 -10.05
N ILE A 62 6.65 -3.20 -8.76
CA ILE A 62 7.95 -3.28 -8.09
C ILE A 62 8.03 -4.64 -7.40
N TYR A 63 9.01 -5.44 -7.79
CA TYR A 63 9.27 -6.75 -7.24
C TYR A 63 10.30 -6.64 -6.13
N LEU A 64 10.02 -7.28 -4.99
CA LEU A 64 10.85 -7.21 -3.79
C LEU A 64 11.24 -8.60 -3.31
N ASP A 65 12.46 -8.74 -2.80
CA ASP A 65 12.93 -9.93 -2.09
C ASP A 65 12.39 -10.01 -0.64
N GLU A 66 12.90 -10.95 0.16
CA GLU A 66 12.48 -11.15 1.55
C GLU A 66 12.87 -9.98 2.48
N GLN A 67 13.97 -9.31 2.16
CA GLN A 67 14.52 -8.16 2.88
C GLN A 67 13.93 -6.82 2.36
N ASN A 68 13.02 -6.88 1.38
CA ASN A 68 12.40 -5.75 0.70
C ASN A 68 13.37 -4.92 -0.18
N ASN A 69 14.41 -5.56 -0.72
CA ASN A 69 15.21 -4.98 -1.78
C ASN A 69 14.50 -5.15 -3.13
N VAL A 70 14.57 -4.12 -3.96
CA VAL A 70 14.00 -4.10 -5.31
C VAL A 70 14.83 -4.99 -6.21
N ILE A 71 14.26 -6.10 -6.66
CA ILE A 71 14.93 -7.04 -7.57
C ILE A 71 14.59 -6.75 -9.03
N ASP A 72 13.42 -6.18 -9.28
CA ASP A 72 12.97 -5.80 -10.61
C ASP A 72 11.83 -4.77 -10.54
N LYS A 73 11.60 -4.05 -11.63
CA LYS A 73 10.48 -3.12 -11.78
C LYS A 73 10.01 -3.03 -13.22
N ALA A 74 8.71 -2.78 -13.38
CA ALA A 74 8.12 -2.53 -14.68
C ALA A 74 7.07 -1.41 -14.59
N HIS A 75 6.98 -0.61 -15.64
CA HIS A 75 5.86 0.30 -15.85
C HIS A 75 4.96 -0.33 -16.90
N LEU A 76 3.77 -0.77 -16.49
CA LEU A 76 2.88 -1.54 -17.34
C LEU A 76 1.63 -0.74 -17.69
N ARG A 77 1.26 -0.78 -18.97
CA ARG A 77 0.01 -0.27 -19.55
C ARG A 77 -1.00 -1.43 -19.70
N PRO A 78 -2.29 -1.13 -19.93
CA PRO A 78 -3.29 -2.16 -20.22
C PRO A 78 -2.80 -3.13 -21.31
N PHE A 79 -3.16 -4.41 -21.16
CA PHE A 79 -2.78 -5.51 -22.07
C PHE A 79 -1.29 -5.87 -22.13
N GLN A 80 -0.45 -5.32 -21.25
CA GLN A 80 0.94 -5.77 -21.08
C GLN A 80 1.07 -6.80 -19.96
N TRP A 81 2.21 -7.49 -19.94
CA TRP A 81 2.62 -8.36 -18.85
C TRP A 81 4.12 -8.23 -18.61
N HIS A 82 4.55 -8.62 -17.41
CA HIS A 82 5.97 -8.67 -17.06
C HIS A 82 6.25 -9.84 -16.12
N THR A 83 7.37 -10.51 -16.38
CA THR A 83 7.90 -11.56 -15.51
C THR A 83 9.20 -11.04 -14.91
N PRO A 84 9.37 -11.11 -13.57
CA PRO A 84 10.55 -10.55 -12.94
C PRO A 84 11.81 -11.35 -13.26
N SER A 85 12.94 -10.66 -13.35
CA SER A 85 14.27 -11.25 -13.55
C SER A 85 14.64 -12.31 -12.50
N ALA A 86 14.22 -12.12 -11.25
CA ALA A 86 14.49 -13.00 -10.11
C ALA A 86 13.22 -13.33 -9.29
N PRO A 87 13.24 -14.40 -8.47
CA PRO A 87 12.13 -14.72 -7.57
C PRO A 87 11.82 -13.60 -6.58
N ALA A 88 10.56 -13.17 -6.51
CA ALA A 88 10.09 -12.13 -5.61
C ALA A 88 9.33 -12.75 -4.42
N LYS A 89 9.57 -12.23 -3.21
CA LYS A 89 8.73 -12.52 -2.04
C LYS A 89 7.49 -11.63 -2.03
N ARG A 90 7.63 -10.40 -2.51
CA ARG A 90 6.56 -9.41 -2.54
C ARG A 90 6.49 -8.69 -3.87
N VAL A 91 5.29 -8.23 -4.20
CA VAL A 91 5.05 -7.33 -5.34
C VAL A 91 4.28 -6.13 -4.84
N LEU A 92 4.75 -4.94 -5.19
CA LEU A 92 4.09 -3.68 -4.90
C LEU A 92 3.53 -3.10 -6.19
N GLU A 93 2.21 -2.93 -6.24
CA GLU A 93 1.51 -2.20 -7.30
C GLU A 93 1.23 -0.78 -6.83
N LEU A 94 1.69 0.20 -7.61
CA LEU A 94 1.44 1.63 -7.37
C LEU A 94 0.79 2.26 -8.60
N ALA A 95 -0.09 3.24 -8.37
CA ALA A 95 -0.67 4.03 -9.43
C ALA A 95 0.41 4.71 -10.29
N SER A 96 0.23 4.75 -11.61
CA SER A 96 1.22 5.36 -12.52
C SER A 96 1.48 6.85 -12.27
N ASN A 97 0.54 7.57 -11.66
CA ASN A 97 0.71 8.98 -11.28
C ASN A 97 1.62 9.17 -10.05
N ASN A 98 2.08 8.08 -9.42
CA ASN A 98 3.07 8.14 -8.36
C ASN A 98 4.45 8.49 -8.94
N SER A 99 4.80 9.77 -8.89
CA SER A 99 6.08 10.29 -9.39
C SER A 99 7.31 9.76 -8.64
N HIS A 100 7.13 9.16 -7.46
CA HIS A 100 8.25 8.59 -6.71
C HIS A 100 8.54 7.15 -7.12
N ALA A 101 7.53 6.42 -7.59
CA ALA A 101 7.70 5.06 -8.07
C ALA A 101 8.63 4.97 -9.30
N SER A 102 8.61 5.98 -10.18
CA SER A 102 9.53 6.03 -11.32
C SER A 102 11.00 6.18 -10.91
N THR A 103 11.27 6.81 -9.76
CA THR A 103 12.64 7.05 -9.25
C THR A 103 13.29 5.84 -8.59
N ILE A 104 12.51 4.83 -8.21
CA ILE A 104 13.01 3.60 -7.59
C ILE A 104 13.83 2.81 -8.61
N LYS A 105 14.95 2.22 -8.17
CA LYS A 105 15.84 1.41 -9.00
C LYS A 105 16.01 0.01 -8.39
N THR A 106 16.39 -0.94 -9.24
CA THR A 106 16.87 -2.25 -8.77
C THR A 106 18.05 -2.05 -7.81
N GLY A 107 18.04 -2.78 -6.70
CA GLY A 107 18.99 -2.65 -5.61
C GLY A 107 18.57 -1.68 -4.50
N ASP A 108 17.57 -0.82 -4.71
CA ASP A 108 17.04 0.03 -3.64
C ASP A 108 16.33 -0.82 -2.57
N THR A 109 16.40 -0.40 -1.31
CA THR A 109 15.67 -1.03 -0.20
C THR A 109 14.45 -0.18 0.19
N LEU A 110 13.29 -0.83 0.31
CA LEU A 110 12.05 -0.18 0.75
C LEU A 110 11.71 -0.55 2.19
N THR A 111 11.24 0.42 2.97
CA THR A 111 10.75 0.19 4.33
C THR A 111 9.23 0.16 4.36
N LEU A 112 8.66 -0.90 4.93
CA LEU A 112 7.23 -1.10 5.08
C LEU A 112 6.85 -0.79 6.54
N SER A 113 6.12 0.29 6.79
CA SER A 113 5.66 0.66 8.13
C SER A 113 4.13 0.57 8.24
N PRO A 114 3.56 0.16 9.39
CA PRO A 114 2.13 0.31 9.63
C PRO A 114 1.68 1.76 9.43
N GLN A 115 0.55 1.97 8.76
CA GLN A 115 -0.03 3.31 8.62
C GLN A 115 -0.65 3.72 9.95
N GLU A 116 -0.11 4.75 10.60
CA GLU A 116 -0.71 5.31 11.80
C GLU A 116 -2.09 5.90 11.47
N HIS A 117 -3.15 5.24 11.94
CA HIS A 117 -4.49 5.81 11.89
C HIS A 117 -4.57 6.96 12.88
N ARG A 118 -4.77 8.20 12.40
CA ARG A 118 -5.24 9.31 13.24
C ARG A 118 -6.61 8.93 13.83
N ARG A 119 -6.63 8.26 14.98
CA ARG A 119 -7.81 8.11 15.87
C ARG A 119 -8.20 9.46 16.50
N LYS A 120 -8.30 10.54 15.70
CA LYS A 120 -8.62 11.89 16.21
C LYS A 120 -10.13 12.19 16.32
N ILE A 121 -11.01 11.32 15.83
CA ILE A 121 -12.46 11.65 15.77
C ILE A 121 -13.27 11.00 16.90
N TYR A 122 -12.90 9.83 17.43
CA TYR A 122 -13.75 9.16 18.44
C TYR A 122 -13.53 9.63 19.90
N LYS A 123 -12.34 10.14 20.25
CA LYS A 123 -12.08 10.64 21.62
C LYS A 123 -12.74 11.99 21.94
N ARG A 124 -13.02 12.83 20.93
CA ARG A 124 -13.62 14.16 21.16
C ARG A 124 -15.11 14.08 21.50
N THR A 125 -15.80 13.04 21.03
CA THR A 125 -17.23 12.83 21.31
C THR A 125 -17.48 12.24 22.70
N ILE A 126 -16.55 11.41 23.21
CA ILE A 126 -16.68 10.80 24.54
C ILE A 126 -16.26 11.78 25.65
N LEU A 127 -15.23 12.61 25.43
CA LEU A 127 -14.78 13.57 26.45
C LEU A 127 -15.75 14.75 26.66
N LYS A 128 -16.56 15.11 25.65
CA LYS A 128 -17.60 16.15 25.79
C LYS A 128 -18.89 15.70 26.47
N ARG A 129 -19.11 14.39 26.66
CA ARG A 129 -20.30 13.85 27.35
C ARG A 129 -20.13 13.68 28.86
N ASN A 130 -18.90 13.75 29.38
CA ASN A 130 -18.61 13.50 30.79
C ASN A 130 -18.23 14.74 31.61
N THR A 131 -18.63 15.95 31.18
CA THR A 131 -18.60 17.12 32.06
C THR A 131 -19.86 17.11 32.94
N PRO A 132 -19.74 16.86 34.27
CA PRO A 132 -20.88 16.97 35.17
C PRO A 132 -21.38 18.43 35.18
N HIS A 133 -22.69 18.62 35.02
CA HIS A 133 -23.33 19.91 35.28
C HIS A 133 -22.99 20.36 36.70
N GLY A 134 -22.39 21.55 36.80
CA GLY A 134 -21.98 22.16 38.06
C GLY A 134 -23.16 22.34 39.00
N LYS A 135 -22.94 22.02 40.27
CA LYS A 135 -23.83 22.30 41.39
C LYS A 135 -24.07 23.82 41.47
N HIS A 136 -25.34 24.22 41.54
CA HIS A 136 -25.74 25.59 41.87
C HIS A 136 -25.24 25.97 43.28
N PRO A 137 -24.66 27.16 43.47
CA PRO A 137 -24.35 27.65 44.81
C PRO A 137 -25.63 28.15 45.48
N ASN A 138 -25.87 27.66 46.71
CA ASN A 138 -26.91 28.12 47.62
C ASN A 138 -26.75 29.63 47.87
N ARG A 139 -27.78 30.42 47.56
CA ARG A 139 -27.91 31.80 48.07
C ARG A 139 -28.50 31.73 49.48
N ARG A 140 -27.78 32.33 50.42
CA ARG A 140 -28.32 32.76 51.72
C ARG A 140 -29.22 33.96 51.52
#